data_AF-F8L686-F1
#
_entry.id   AF-F8L686-F1
#
_cell.length_a   1.000
_cell.length_b   1.000
_cell.length_c   1.000
_cell.angle_alpha   90.00
_cell.angle_beta   90.00
_cell.angle_gamma   90.00
#
_symmetry.space_group_name_H-M   'P 1'
#
loop_
_entity.id
_entity.type
_entity.pdbx_description
1 polymer ?
#
loop_
_entity_poly.entity_id
_entity_poly.type
_entity_poly.pdbx_seq_one_letter_code
_entity_poly.pdbx_strand_id
1 'polypeptide(L)'
;MKTFENAVDFRKSLEMRLLKRAQSIGVDVQRIRKQVAFDRLLARLFRQENCPWILKGGHAMELRLKIARATQDIDLFVKTHTLIADQQVILERLQEDGSADLSDFLSIASAFLKFL
;
A
#
# COMPACT_ATOMS: atom_id res chain seq x y z
N MET A 1 0.69 -1.98 -22.72
CA MET A 1 1.28 -2.01 -21.36
C MET A 1 2.77 -2.20 -21.54
N LYS A 2 3.64 -1.38 -20.91
CA LYS A 2 5.10 -1.60 -21.00
C LYS A 2 5.47 -2.83 -20.19
N THR A 3 6.13 -3.79 -20.82
CA THR A 3 6.75 -4.95 -20.17
C THR A 3 8.18 -4.59 -19.75
N PHE A 4 8.62 -5.13 -18.63
CA PHE A 4 9.99 -4.98 -18.13
C PHE A 4 10.59 -6.36 -17.93
N GLU A 5 11.86 -6.53 -18.30
CA GLU A 5 12.56 -7.81 -18.17
C GLU A 5 13.11 -8.02 -16.76
N ASN A 6 13.33 -6.94 -16.01
CA ASN A 6 13.91 -7.00 -14.67
C ASN A 6 13.41 -5.86 -13.76
N ALA A 7 13.60 -6.05 -12.45
CA ALA A 7 13.17 -5.10 -11.42
C ALA A 7 13.89 -3.75 -11.49
N VAL A 8 15.14 -3.72 -12.01
CA VAL A 8 15.94 -2.49 -12.11
C VAL A 8 15.34 -1.54 -13.12
N ASP A 9 14.98 -2.04 -14.30
CA ASP A 9 14.37 -1.25 -15.36
C ASP A 9 12.95 -0.83 -15.00
N PHE A 10 12.19 -1.70 -14.35
CA PHE A 10 10.91 -1.34 -13.76
C PHE A 10 11.07 -0.17 -12.78
N ARG A 11 12.01 -0.26 -11.82
CA ARG A 11 12.25 0.77 -10.80
C ARG A 11 12.62 2.12 -11.43
N LYS A 12 13.58 2.13 -12.37
CA LYS A 12 13.97 3.36 -13.09
C LYS A 12 12.77 3.99 -13.79
N SER A 13 11.99 3.17 -14.49
CA SER A 13 10.82 3.64 -15.23
C SER A 13 9.71 4.15 -14.31
N LEU A 14 9.48 3.49 -13.17
CA LEU A 14 8.55 3.92 -12.14
C LEU A 14 8.98 5.26 -11.57
N GLU A 15 10.22 5.40 -11.10
CA GLU A 15 10.74 6.63 -10.50
C GLU A 15 10.62 7.83 -11.44
N MET A 16 10.97 7.68 -12.73
CA MET A 16 10.79 8.75 -13.71
C MET A 16 9.32 9.18 -13.85
N ARG A 17 8.37 8.23 -13.83
CA ARG A 17 6.95 8.56 -13.88
C ARG A 17 6.46 9.27 -12.63
N LEU A 18 6.92 8.84 -11.44
CA LEU A 18 6.56 9.47 -10.17
C LEU A 18 7.09 10.91 -10.10
N LEU A 19 8.34 11.14 -10.47
CA LEU A 19 8.95 12.48 -10.54
C LEU A 19 8.18 13.39 -11.51
N LYS A 20 7.92 12.91 -12.73
CA LYS A 20 7.17 13.68 -13.73
C LYS A 20 5.76 14.02 -13.24
N ARG A 21 5.08 13.08 -12.57
CA ARG A 21 3.75 13.31 -12.02
C ARG A 21 3.79 14.34 -10.90
N ALA A 22 4.72 14.22 -9.96
CA ALA A 22 4.91 15.15 -8.84
C ALA A 22 5.12 16.58 -9.32
N GLN A 23 6.01 16.76 -10.30
CA GLN A 23 6.25 18.04 -10.95
C GLN A 23 4.98 18.59 -11.62
N SER A 24 4.25 17.75 -12.36
CA SER A 24 3.05 18.20 -13.10
C SER A 24 1.90 18.70 -12.21
N ILE A 25 1.81 18.22 -10.98
CA ILE A 25 0.74 18.59 -10.04
C ILE A 25 1.25 19.44 -8.87
N GLY A 26 2.54 19.81 -8.85
CA GLY A 26 3.13 20.70 -7.86
C GLY A 26 3.16 20.13 -6.43
N VAL A 27 3.34 18.82 -6.26
CA VAL A 27 3.43 18.16 -4.94
C VAL A 27 4.79 17.50 -4.72
N ASP A 28 5.12 17.23 -3.47
CA ASP A 28 6.29 16.44 -3.11
C ASP A 28 6.20 15.02 -3.70
N VAL A 29 7.27 14.56 -4.36
CA VAL A 29 7.37 13.19 -4.90
C VAL A 29 7.21 12.11 -3.83
N GLN A 30 7.60 12.38 -2.58
CA GLN A 30 7.43 11.44 -1.47
C GLN A 30 5.95 11.11 -1.22
N ARG A 31 5.06 12.07 -1.46
CA ARG A 31 3.60 11.85 -1.35
C ARG A 31 3.12 10.84 -2.38
N ILE A 32 3.59 10.94 -3.63
CA ILE A 32 3.18 10.02 -4.70
C ILE A 32 3.81 8.63 -4.48
N ARG A 33 5.07 8.58 -4.01
CA ARG A 33 5.70 7.31 -3.62
C ARG A 33 4.90 6.60 -2.53
N LYS A 34 4.46 7.33 -1.50
CA LYS A 34 3.63 6.79 -0.41
C LYS A 34 2.29 6.27 -0.92
N GLN A 35 1.61 7.03 -1.79
CA GLN A 35 0.37 6.59 -2.43
C GLN A 35 0.57 5.28 -3.19
N VAL A 36 1.61 5.17 -4.03
CA VAL A 36 1.92 3.92 -4.74
C VAL A 36 2.22 2.77 -3.77
N ALA A 37 2.97 3.01 -2.70
CA ALA A 37 3.23 1.98 -1.69
C ALA A 37 1.93 1.49 -1.03
N PHE A 38 1.02 2.39 -0.67
CA PHE A 38 -0.28 2.05 -0.07
C PHE A 38 -1.19 1.30 -1.05
N ASP A 39 -1.32 1.77 -2.30
CA ASP A 39 -2.08 1.08 -3.33
C ASP A 39 -1.58 -0.36 -3.53
N ARG A 40 -0.26 -0.55 -3.52
CA ARG A 40 0.36 -1.87 -3.70
C ARG A 40 0.27 -2.74 -2.45
N LEU A 41 0.28 -2.17 -1.25
CA LEU A 41 -0.02 -2.90 -0.01
C LEU A 41 -1.49 -3.37 -0.01
N LEU A 42 -2.43 -2.47 -0.33
CA LEU A 42 -3.85 -2.78 -0.41
C LEU A 42 -4.15 -3.87 -1.44
N ALA A 43 -3.52 -3.82 -2.61
CA ALA A 43 -3.65 -4.87 -3.62
C ALA A 43 -3.24 -6.27 -3.10
N ARG A 44 -2.30 -6.33 -2.14
CA ARG A 44 -1.86 -7.58 -1.51
C ARG A 44 -2.82 -8.03 -0.41
N LEU A 45 -3.17 -7.11 0.50
CA LEU A 45 -4.08 -7.39 1.62
C LEU A 45 -5.48 -7.81 1.16
N PHE A 46 -5.98 -7.23 0.07
CA PHE A 46 -7.32 -7.47 -0.47
C PHE A 46 -7.32 -8.41 -1.68
N ARG A 47 -6.25 -9.21 -1.87
CA ARG A 47 -6.15 -10.16 -3.01
C ARG A 47 -7.19 -11.28 -2.95
N GLN A 48 -7.58 -11.69 -1.75
CA GLN A 48 -8.55 -12.76 -1.51
C GLN A 48 -9.90 -12.17 -1.11
N GLU A 49 -11.01 -12.74 -1.62
CA GLU A 49 -12.37 -12.27 -1.32
C GLU A 49 -12.69 -12.32 0.19
N ASN A 50 -12.12 -13.30 0.90
CA ASN A 50 -12.31 -13.51 2.33
C ASN A 50 -11.21 -12.87 3.20
N CYS A 51 -10.49 -11.86 2.69
CA CYS A 51 -9.46 -11.20 3.50
C CYS A 51 -10.07 -10.60 4.79
N PRO A 52 -9.37 -10.68 5.93
CA PRO A 52 -9.91 -10.20 7.21
C PRO A 52 -9.83 -8.67 7.33
N TRP A 53 -9.11 -8.00 6.42
CA TRP A 53 -8.82 -6.57 6.48
C TRP A 53 -10.02 -5.72 6.02
N ILE A 54 -10.20 -4.58 6.68
CA ILE A 54 -11.12 -3.52 6.30
C ILE A 54 -10.34 -2.21 6.27
N LEU A 55 -10.33 -1.55 5.11
CA LEU A 55 -9.76 -0.22 4.97
C LEU A 55 -10.73 0.84 5.50
N LYS A 56 -10.26 1.65 6.44
CA LYS A 56 -11.00 2.72 7.10
C LYS A 56 -10.25 4.06 6.97
N GLY A 57 -10.77 5.08 7.64
CA GLY A 57 -10.11 6.36 7.80
C GLY A 57 -10.07 7.21 6.53
N GLY A 58 -9.16 8.19 6.52
CA GLY A 58 -9.11 9.21 5.47
C GLY A 58 -8.68 8.65 4.11
N HIS A 59 -7.81 7.64 4.08
CA HIS A 59 -7.42 6.99 2.83
C HIS A 59 -8.60 6.23 2.19
N ALA A 60 -9.45 5.59 2.99
CA ALA A 60 -10.69 4.98 2.50
C ALA A 60 -11.65 6.00 1.89
N MET A 61 -11.64 7.24 2.39
CA MET A 61 -12.42 8.35 1.84
C MET A 61 -11.77 8.90 0.57
N GLU A 62 -10.45 9.04 0.52
CA GLU A 62 -9.72 9.49 -0.68
C GLU A 62 -9.95 8.58 -1.88
N LEU A 63 -9.95 7.26 -1.68
CA LEU A 63 -10.28 6.29 -2.74
C LEU A 63 -11.72 6.43 -3.24
N ARG A 64 -12.66 6.91 -2.41
CA ARG A 64 -14.09 7.03 -2.75
C ARG A 64 -14.49 8.43 -3.22
N LEU A 65 -13.82 9.48 -2.74
CA LEU A 65 -14.20 10.87 -2.90
C LEU A 65 -13.02 11.66 -3.48
N LYS A 66 -13.24 12.30 -4.64
CA LYS A 66 -12.21 13.09 -5.36
C LYS A 66 -11.70 14.34 -4.62
N ILE A 67 -12.20 14.63 -3.41
CA ILE A 67 -12.03 15.89 -2.68
C ILE A 67 -11.38 15.69 -1.29
N ALA A 68 -10.99 14.47 -0.94
CA ALA A 68 -10.38 14.22 0.36
C ALA A 68 -8.95 14.79 0.44
N ARG A 69 -8.58 15.37 1.60
CA ARG A 69 -7.17 15.68 1.90
C ARG A 69 -6.39 14.37 1.87
N ALA A 70 -5.22 14.33 1.22
CA ALA A 70 -4.40 13.13 1.31
C ALA A 70 -3.96 12.91 2.74
N THR A 71 -4.18 11.70 3.23
CA THR A 71 -3.69 11.26 4.52
C THR A 71 -2.33 10.60 4.36
N GLN A 72 -1.48 10.80 5.37
CA GLN A 72 -0.18 10.17 5.42
C GLN A 72 -0.25 8.73 5.93
N ASP A 73 -1.39 8.33 6.49
CA ASP A 73 -1.56 7.09 7.22
C ASP A 73 -2.63 6.22 6.56
N ILE A 74 -2.54 4.91 6.81
CA ILE A 74 -3.50 3.90 6.35
C ILE A 74 -4.14 3.26 7.57
N ASP A 75 -5.45 3.42 7.71
CA ASP A 75 -6.19 2.87 8.84
C ASP A 75 -6.78 1.52 8.45
N LEU A 76 -6.31 0.46 9.10
CA LEU A 76 -6.80 -0.89 8.89
C LEU A 76 -7.52 -1.40 10.12
N PHE A 77 -8.61 -2.13 9.90
CA PHE A 77 -9.28 -2.92 10.91
C PHE A 77 -9.26 -4.38 10.50
N VAL A 78 -8.98 -5.28 11.45
CA VAL A 78 -8.99 -6.72 11.22
C VAL A 78 -10.26 -7.34 11.78
N LYS A 79 -10.99 -8.10 10.97
CA LYS A 79 -12.11 -8.93 11.42
C LYS A 79 -11.52 -10.13 12.16
N THR A 80 -11.71 -10.18 13.46
CA THR A 80 -11.32 -11.32 14.30
C THR A 80 -12.53 -11.85 15.05
N HIS A 81 -12.60 -13.17 15.22
CA HIS A 81 -13.61 -13.83 16.05
C HIS A 81 -13.22 -13.86 17.54
N THR A 82 -11.97 -13.47 17.86
CA THR A 82 -11.44 -13.43 19.23
C THR A 82 -11.44 -12.00 19.76
N LEU A 83 -12.04 -11.77 20.94
CA LEU A 83 -12.20 -10.45 21.56
C LEU A 83 -10.87 -9.78 21.95
N ILE A 84 -9.80 -10.56 22.09
CA ILE A 84 -8.44 -10.09 22.36
C ILE A 84 -7.54 -10.73 21.31
N ALA A 85 -7.26 -9.99 20.24
CA ALA A 85 -6.19 -10.35 19.32
C ALA A 85 -4.90 -9.72 19.82
N ASP A 86 -3.87 -10.54 20.02
CA ASP A 86 -2.53 -10.07 20.35
C ASP A 86 -2.02 -9.18 19.20
N GLN A 87 -1.50 -7.99 19.54
CA GLN A 87 -0.94 -7.06 18.57
C GLN A 87 0.15 -7.72 17.72
N GLN A 88 0.94 -8.62 18.31
CA GLN A 88 1.99 -9.34 17.60
C GLN A 88 1.41 -10.27 16.52
N VAL A 89 0.31 -10.97 16.83
CA VAL A 89 -0.38 -11.84 15.87
C VAL A 89 -0.99 -11.03 14.74
N ILE A 90 -1.55 -9.85 15.03
CA ILE A 90 -2.08 -8.95 13.99
C ILE A 90 -0.94 -8.46 13.08
N LEU A 91 0.21 -8.09 13.65
CA LEU A 91 1.36 -7.63 12.90
C LEU A 91 1.95 -8.73 12.00
N GLU A 92 2.10 -9.95 12.53
CA GLU A 92 2.55 -11.11 11.76
C GLU A 92 1.61 -11.38 10.60
N ARG A 93 0.30 -11.39 10.84
CA ARG A 93 -0.69 -11.57 9.78
C ARG A 93 -0.64 -10.46 8.73
N LEU A 94 -0.45 -9.21 9.14
CA LEU A 94 -0.30 -8.07 8.23
C LEU A 94 0.95 -8.21 7.36
N GLN A 95 2.05 -8.67 7.95
CA GLN A 95 3.30 -8.94 7.23
C GLN A 95 3.14 -10.09 6.23
N GLU A 96 2.50 -11.19 6.63
CA GLU A 96 2.21 -12.33 5.76
C GLU A 96 1.36 -11.92 4.56
N ASP A 97 0.17 -11.37 4.81
CA ASP A 97 -0.76 -10.99 3.74
C ASP A 97 -0.18 -9.87 2.87
N GLY A 98 0.54 -8.93 3.47
CA GLY A 98 1.24 -7.84 2.79
C GLY A 98 2.50 -8.25 2.04
N SER A 99 3.02 -9.47 2.23
CA SER A 99 4.19 -10.00 1.53
C SER A 99 3.86 -10.72 0.22
N ALA A 100 2.57 -10.88 -0.11
CA ALA A 100 2.14 -11.60 -1.29
C ALA A 100 2.84 -11.11 -2.57
N ASP A 101 3.46 -12.03 -3.30
CA ASP A 101 4.05 -11.72 -4.61
C ASP A 101 2.93 -11.57 -5.65
N LEU A 102 2.91 -10.41 -6.31
CA LEU A 102 1.96 -10.08 -7.38
C LEU A 102 2.66 -10.01 -8.75
N SER A 103 3.92 -10.47 -8.84
CA SER A 103 4.75 -10.40 -10.05
C SER A 103 4.83 -8.98 -10.62
N ASP A 104 4.84 -7.97 -9.75
CA ASP A 104 4.81 -6.54 -10.08
C ASP A 104 6.16 -5.84 -9.84
N PHE A 105 7.23 -6.62 -9.62
CA PHE A 105 8.58 -6.18 -9.24
C PHE A 105 8.67 -5.39 -7.91
N LEU A 106 7.60 -5.39 -7.11
CA LEU A 106 7.55 -4.71 -5.82
C LEU A 106 7.44 -5.72 -4.67
N SER A 107 8.02 -5.36 -3.54
CA SER A 107 7.86 -6.10 -2.29
C SER A 107 7.64 -5.11 -1.15
N ILE A 108 6.85 -5.52 -0.15
CA ILE A 108 6.67 -4.76 1.08
C ILE A 108 7.62 -5.34 2.12
N ALA A 109 8.59 -4.55 2.57
CA ALA A 109 9.51 -4.96 3.60
C ALA A 109 8.79 -5.06 4.95
N SER A 110 9.02 -6.15 5.69
CA SER A 110 8.43 -6.38 7.02
C SER A 110 8.73 -5.28 8.05
N ALA A 111 9.87 -4.59 7.90
CA ALA A 111 10.25 -3.45 8.74
C ALA A 111 9.35 -2.21 8.53
N PHE A 112 8.72 -2.07 7.36
CA PHE A 112 7.84 -0.94 7.04
C PHE A 112 6.55 -0.94 7.89
N LEU A 113 6.09 -2.12 8.29
CA LEU A 113 4.84 -2.31 9.04
C LEU A 113 4.98 -2.10 10.56
N LYS A 114 6.21 -1.93 11.08
CA LYS A 114 6.44 -1.56 12.49
C LYS A 114 6.24 -0.06 12.79
N PHE A 115 6.12 0.76 11.74
CA PHE A 115 6.05 2.23 11.83
C PHE A 115 4.73 2.80 11.28
N LEU A 116 3.76 1.92 10.97
CA LEU A 116 2.35 2.27 10.88
C LEU A 116 1.73 2.08 12.26
#